data_AF-A0A351XCV6-F1
#
_entry.id   AF-A0A351XCV6-F1
#
_cell.length_a   1.000
_cell.length_b   1.000
_cell.length_c   1.000
_cell.angle_alpha   90.00
_cell.angle_beta   90.00
_cell.angle_gamma   90.00
#
_symmetry.space_group_name_H-M   'P 1'
#
loop_
_entity.id
_entity.type
_entity.pdbx_description
1 polymer ?
#
loop_
_entity_poly.entity_id
_entity_poly.type
_entity_poly.pdbx_seq_one_letter_code
_entity_poly.pdbx_strand_id
1 'polypeptide(L)'
;MDDDGTVEPVDGAAGRWFEELPVGLVVRHALTRTVTEADNLMFCALTHNPQPLHLDATFAADTEFGERLVNSLFTLGLVVGVSVGDTTLGTTVANLGFDESAFPAPVFIGDTLRFETEVVA
;
A
#
# COMPACT_ATOMS: atom_id res chain seq x y z
N MET A 1 -18.80 -9.69 16.36
CA MET A 1 -19.37 -8.39 16.76
C MET A 1 -20.48 -8.75 17.70
N ASP A 2 -20.24 -8.56 18.99
CA ASP A 2 -21.20 -8.93 20.01
C ASP A 2 -22.25 -7.83 20.16
N ASP A 3 -23.30 -8.10 20.93
CA ASP A 3 -24.53 -7.31 21.01
C ASP A 3 -24.31 -5.87 21.58
N ASP A 4 -23.11 -5.58 22.10
CA ASP A 4 -22.70 -4.26 22.61
C ASP A 4 -21.70 -3.52 21.71
N GLY A 5 -21.36 -4.09 20.54
CA GLY A 5 -20.42 -3.49 19.59
C GLY A 5 -18.94 -3.68 19.95
N THR A 6 -18.62 -4.41 21.02
CA THR A 6 -17.24 -4.80 21.31
C THR A 6 -16.78 -5.89 20.36
N VAL A 7 -15.52 -5.78 19.94
CA VAL A 7 -14.82 -6.79 19.15
C VAL A 7 -13.91 -7.52 20.12
N GLU A 8 -14.29 -8.74 20.50
CA GLU A 8 -13.43 -9.60 21.30
C GLU A 8 -12.06 -9.79 20.63
N PRO A 9 -10.96 -9.78 21.41
CA PRO A 9 -9.64 -10.02 20.86
C PRO A 9 -9.57 -11.35 20.12
N VAL A 10 -9.18 -11.32 18.85
CA VAL A 10 -8.91 -12.55 18.10
C VAL A 10 -7.62 -13.14 18.66
N ASP A 11 -7.71 -14.32 19.26
CA ASP A 11 -6.56 -15.07 19.76
C ASP A 11 -5.54 -15.26 18.61
N GLY A 12 -4.37 -14.61 18.70
CA GLY A 12 -3.36 -14.57 17.64
C GLY A 12 -3.32 -13.31 16.76
N ALA A 13 -3.97 -12.21 17.14
CA ALA A 13 -3.84 -10.92 16.45
C ALA A 13 -2.37 -10.42 16.46
N ALA A 14 -1.85 -10.03 15.29
CA ALA A 14 -0.52 -9.44 15.14
C ALA A 14 -0.54 -7.90 15.06
N GLY A 15 -1.72 -7.31 14.81
CA GLY A 15 -1.95 -5.87 14.85
C GLY A 15 -2.00 -5.29 16.27
N ARG A 16 -2.24 -3.98 16.35
CA ARG A 16 -2.29 -3.18 17.58
C ARG A 16 -3.71 -2.73 17.84
N TRP A 17 -4.13 -2.74 19.10
CA TRP A 17 -5.37 -2.12 19.52
C TRP A 17 -5.24 -0.59 19.55
N PHE A 18 -6.38 0.11 19.64
CA PHE A 18 -6.42 1.57 19.56
C PHE A 18 -5.51 2.24 20.61
N GLU A 19 -5.52 1.73 21.83
CA GLU A 19 -4.68 2.20 22.95
C GLU A 19 -3.18 1.97 22.76
N GLU A 20 -2.79 1.09 21.83
CA GLU A 20 -1.40 0.80 21.48
C GLU A 20 -0.89 1.62 20.29
N LEU A 21 -1.73 2.52 19.77
CA LEU A 21 -1.47 3.44 18.67
C LEU A 21 -1.49 4.90 19.17
N PRO A 22 -0.59 5.31 20.07
CA PRO A 22 -0.52 6.71 20.48
C PRO A 22 -0.08 7.59 19.30
N VAL A 23 -0.63 8.82 19.24
CA VAL A 23 -0.21 9.84 18.28
C VAL A 23 1.31 10.05 18.35
N GLY A 24 1.95 10.12 17.18
CA GLY A 24 3.40 10.21 17.02
C GLY A 24 4.13 8.85 17.04
N LEU A 25 3.41 7.73 17.19
CA LEU A 25 3.99 6.42 16.95
C LEU A 25 4.39 6.30 15.48
N VAL A 26 5.67 5.98 15.25
CA VAL A 26 6.22 5.70 13.92
C VAL A 26 6.59 4.22 13.82
N VAL A 27 5.96 3.51 12.89
CA VAL A 27 6.21 2.10 12.60
C VAL A 27 7.05 2.01 11.32
N ARG A 28 8.30 1.57 11.46
CA ARG A 28 9.17 1.23 10.33
C ARG A 28 9.01 -0.24 10.00
N HIS A 29 8.30 -0.53 8.91
CA HIS A 29 7.99 -1.90 8.53
C HIS A 29 9.27 -2.65 8.11
N ALA A 30 9.45 -3.87 8.62
CA ALA A 30 10.61 -4.69 8.29
C ALA A 30 10.60 -5.18 6.84
N LEU A 31 9.40 -5.28 6.25
CA LEU A 31 9.22 -5.68 4.85
C LEU A 31 9.86 -4.65 3.92
N THR A 32 10.59 -5.17 2.93
CA THR A 32 11.05 -4.41 1.77
C THR A 32 10.58 -5.16 0.53
N ARG A 33 10.15 -4.46 -0.51
CA ARG A 33 9.61 -5.09 -1.70
C ARG A 33 10.19 -4.48 -2.96
N THR A 34 10.88 -5.28 -3.75
CA THR A 34 11.23 -4.95 -5.13
C THR A 34 9.99 -5.09 -6.01
N VAL A 35 9.63 -4.03 -6.73
CA VAL A 35 8.52 -4.02 -7.68
C VAL A 35 8.96 -4.68 -8.97
N THR A 36 8.13 -5.55 -9.53
CA THR A 36 8.41 -6.31 -10.73
C THR A 36 7.41 -5.98 -11.84
N GLU A 37 7.75 -6.38 -13.07
CA GLU A 37 6.82 -6.27 -14.20
C GLU A 37 5.52 -7.03 -13.95
N ALA A 38 5.59 -8.17 -13.27
CA ALA A 38 4.42 -8.97 -12.93
C ALA A 38 3.45 -8.23 -12.02
N ASP A 39 3.96 -7.48 -11.04
CA ASP A 39 3.13 -6.68 -10.14
C ASP A 39 2.32 -5.63 -10.93
N ASN A 40 3.00 -4.88 -11.80
CA ASN A 40 2.39 -3.85 -12.63
C ASN A 40 1.37 -4.44 -13.63
N LEU A 41 1.74 -5.51 -14.34
CA LEU A 41 0.86 -6.17 -15.31
C LEU A 41 -0.40 -6.72 -14.65
N MET A 42 -0.25 -7.45 -13.54
CA MET A 42 -1.38 -8.02 -12.81
C MET A 42 -2.30 -6.92 -12.29
N PHE A 43 -1.75 -5.85 -11.72
CA PHE A 43 -2.56 -4.76 -11.18
C PHE A 43 -3.34 -4.03 -12.29
N CYS A 44 -2.69 -3.68 -13.40
CA CYS A 44 -3.36 -3.06 -14.55
C CYS A 44 -4.46 -3.96 -15.12
N ALA A 45 -4.22 -5.28 -15.19
CA ALA A 45 -5.22 -6.24 -15.67
C ALA A 45 -6.43 -6.35 -14.72
N LEU A 46 -6.19 -6.49 -13.41
CA LEU A 46 -7.23 -6.62 -12.39
C LEU A 46 -8.08 -5.34 -12.27
N THR A 47 -7.47 -4.18 -12.44
CA THR A 47 -8.17 -2.88 -12.38
C THR A 47 -8.72 -2.40 -13.73
N HIS A 48 -8.50 -3.17 -14.80
CA HIS A 48 -8.82 -2.79 -16.17
C HIS A 48 -8.30 -1.40 -16.54
N ASN A 49 -7.06 -1.08 -16.14
CA ASN A 49 -6.39 0.17 -16.49
C ASN A 49 -5.57 -0.01 -17.77
N PRO A 50 -5.98 0.57 -18.92
CA PRO A 50 -5.32 0.36 -20.20
C PRO A 50 -4.25 1.42 -20.52
N GLN A 51 -3.84 2.24 -19.54
CA GLN A 51 -2.92 3.36 -19.76
C GLN A 51 -1.58 2.88 -20.37
N PRO A 52 -1.22 3.27 -21.61
CA PRO A 52 0.00 2.82 -22.27
C PRO A 52 1.28 3.16 -21.52
N LEU A 53 1.30 4.21 -20.69
CA LEU A 53 2.45 4.54 -19.83
C LEU A 53 2.88 3.38 -18.92
N HIS A 54 1.95 2.48 -18.59
CA HIS A 54 2.23 1.31 -17.75
C HIS A 54 2.48 0.02 -18.56
N LEU A 55 2.06 -0.05 -19.83
CA LEU A 55 1.93 -1.32 -20.55
C LEU A 55 2.71 -1.39 -21.87
N ASP A 56 2.97 -0.25 -22.51
CA ASP A 56 3.61 -0.18 -23.82
C ASP A 56 5.01 0.42 -23.69
N ALA A 57 6.03 -0.42 -23.88
CA ALA A 57 7.42 0.01 -23.82
C ALA A 57 7.81 0.97 -24.95
N THR A 58 7.17 0.87 -26.12
CA THR A 58 7.42 1.78 -27.25
C THR A 58 6.87 3.16 -26.94
N PHE A 59 5.62 3.21 -26.50
CA PHE A 59 5.00 4.48 -26.07
C PHE A 59 5.80 5.12 -24.93
N ALA A 60 6.16 4.34 -23.91
CA ALA A 60 6.84 4.87 -22.74
C ALA A 60 8.26 5.39 -23.05
N ALA A 61 8.97 4.79 -24.01
CA ALA A 61 10.29 5.24 -24.46
C ALA A 61 10.28 6.66 -25.06
N ASP A 62 9.14 7.11 -25.60
CA ASP A 62 8.97 8.44 -26.17
C ASP A 62 8.53 9.49 -25.11
N THR A 63 8.32 9.08 -23.86
CA THR A 63 7.98 9.98 -22.75
C THR A 63 9.22 10.50 -22.03
N GLU A 64 9.05 11.50 -21.16
CA GLU A 64 10.15 12.01 -20.32
C GLU A 64 10.74 10.96 -19.36
N PHE A 65 10.02 9.87 -19.11
CA PHE A 65 10.45 8.80 -18.23
C PHE A 65 11.35 7.77 -18.93
N GLY A 66 11.29 7.68 -20.27
CA GLY A 66 12.12 6.76 -21.07
C GLY A 66 11.82 5.26 -20.91
N GLU A 67 10.94 4.88 -19.99
CA GLU A 67 10.49 3.51 -19.73
C GLU A 67 9.12 3.49 -19.04
N ARG A 68 8.54 2.29 -18.91
CA ARG A 68 7.20 2.10 -18.33
C ARG A 68 7.20 2.43 -16.84
N LEU A 69 6.22 3.23 -16.42
CA LEU A 69 5.98 3.47 -15.00
C LEU A 69 5.11 2.36 -14.41
N VAL A 70 5.35 2.02 -13.16
CA VAL A 70 4.42 1.20 -12.39
C VAL A 70 3.17 2.00 -12.09
N ASN A 71 2.01 1.35 -12.19
CA ASN A 71 0.73 1.94 -11.83
C ASN A 71 0.75 2.50 -10.40
N SER A 72 0.45 3.79 -10.22
CA SER A 72 0.55 4.44 -8.91
C SER A 72 -0.39 3.84 -7.85
N LEU A 73 -1.57 3.36 -8.26
CA LEU A 73 -2.51 2.71 -7.34
C LEU A 73 -2.01 1.34 -6.86
N PHE A 74 -1.13 0.66 -7.61
CA PHE A 74 -0.42 -0.50 -7.09
C PHE A 74 0.47 -0.08 -5.92
N THR A 75 1.23 1.00 -6.06
CA THR A 75 2.11 1.51 -4.99
C THR A 75 1.31 1.86 -3.74
N LEU A 76 0.18 2.56 -3.88
CA LEU A 76 -0.70 2.87 -2.76
C LEU A 76 -1.23 1.60 -2.09
N GLY A 77 -1.76 0.66 -2.86
CA GLY A 77 -2.28 -0.61 -2.35
C GLY A 77 -1.21 -1.46 -1.66
N LEU A 78 0.02 -1.46 -2.18
CA LEU A 78 1.15 -2.16 -1.59
C LEU A 78 1.55 -1.57 -0.23
N VAL A 79 1.66 -0.24 -0.12
CA VAL A 79 1.99 0.43 1.15
C VAL A 79 0.95 0.10 2.22
N VAL A 80 -0.34 0.21 1.88
CA VAL A 80 -1.44 -0.13 2.79
C VAL A 80 -1.42 -1.60 3.17
N GLY A 81 -1.21 -2.50 2.21
CA GLY A 81 -1.14 -3.93 2.46
C GLY A 81 0.01 -4.32 3.39
N VAL A 82 1.18 -3.70 3.23
CA VAL A 82 2.35 -3.91 4.10
C VAL A 82 2.06 -3.45 5.53
N SER A 83 1.35 -2.34 5.73
CA SER A 83 1.14 -1.81 7.08
C SER A 83 0.25 -2.73 7.93
N VAL A 84 -0.71 -3.44 7.31
CA VAL A 84 -1.73 -4.24 8.01
C VAL A 84 -1.14 -5.16 9.08
N GLY A 85 -0.05 -5.88 8.77
CA GLY A 85 0.54 -6.84 9.70
C GLY A 85 1.05 -6.21 11.00
N ASP A 86 1.59 -4.98 10.94
CA ASP A 86 2.22 -4.31 12.07
C ASP A 86 1.28 -3.32 12.79
N THR A 87 0.11 -3.05 12.21
CA THR A 87 -0.84 -2.04 12.72
C THR A 87 -2.23 -2.58 13.00
N THR A 88 -2.86 -3.29 12.08
CA THR A 88 -4.32 -3.47 12.10
C THR A 88 -4.81 -4.92 11.97
N LEU A 89 -3.91 -5.88 11.73
CA LEU A 89 -4.25 -7.28 11.47
C LEU A 89 -4.97 -7.91 12.68
N GLY A 90 -6.29 -8.07 12.54
CA GLY A 90 -7.15 -8.65 13.57
C GLY A 90 -7.68 -7.65 14.60
N THR A 91 -7.29 -6.37 14.53
CA THR A 91 -7.66 -5.34 15.53
C THR A 91 -8.51 -4.21 14.95
N THR A 92 -8.56 -4.06 13.62
CA THR A 92 -9.35 -3.01 12.95
C THR A 92 -10.65 -3.55 12.37
N VAL A 93 -11.73 -2.78 12.56
CA VAL A 93 -13.05 -3.08 11.97
C VAL A 93 -13.05 -2.83 10.46
N ALA A 94 -12.61 -1.64 10.02
CA ALA A 94 -12.52 -1.26 8.61
C ALA A 94 -11.58 -0.07 8.39
N ASN A 95 -11.00 0.02 7.19
CA ASN A 95 -10.41 1.26 6.69
C ASN A 95 -11.51 2.16 6.13
N LEU A 96 -11.72 3.32 6.72
CA LEU A 96 -12.88 4.19 6.40
C LEU A 96 -12.64 5.09 5.19
N GLY A 97 -11.40 5.29 4.78
CA GLY A 97 -11.07 6.11 3.62
C GLY A 97 -9.60 6.48 3.56
N PHE A 98 -9.29 7.33 2.60
CA PHE A 98 -8.02 8.03 2.45
C PHE A 98 -8.34 9.52 2.35
N ASP A 99 -7.56 10.36 3.03
CA ASP A 99 -7.74 11.81 2.98
C ASP A 99 -6.92 12.40 1.82
N GLU A 100 -5.59 12.48 2.00
CA GLU A 100 -4.65 12.89 0.94
C GLU A 100 -3.76 11.72 0.50
N SER A 101 -3.41 11.70 -0.79
CA SER A 101 -2.42 10.76 -1.34
C SER A 101 -1.61 11.45 -2.42
N ALA A 102 -0.29 11.47 -2.25
CA ALA A 102 0.65 12.06 -3.19
C ALA A 102 1.58 11.00 -3.79
N PHE A 103 1.96 11.20 -5.06
CA PHE A 103 2.90 10.34 -5.78
C PHE A 103 4.10 11.20 -6.24
N PRO A 104 5.02 11.53 -5.31
CA PRO A 104 6.04 12.56 -5.55
C PRO A 104 7.14 12.12 -6.53
N ALA A 105 7.31 10.82 -6.75
CA ALA A 105 8.28 10.26 -7.67
C ALA A 105 7.68 9.06 -8.42
N PRO A 106 8.04 8.87 -9.70
CA PRO A 106 7.69 7.65 -10.42
C PRO A 106 8.31 6.42 -9.76
N VAL A 107 7.60 5.30 -9.81
CA VAL A 107 8.13 3.98 -9.44
C VAL A 107 8.36 3.20 -10.73
N PHE A 108 9.55 2.65 -10.87
CA PHE A 108 9.97 1.85 -12.01
C PHE A 108 10.00 0.35 -11.67
N ILE A 109 10.02 -0.47 -12.71
CA ILE A 109 10.23 -1.91 -12.55
C ILE A 109 11.67 -2.12 -12.05
N GLY A 110 11.83 -2.86 -10.96
CA GLY A 110 13.12 -3.10 -10.30
C GLY A 110 13.38 -2.20 -9.09
N ASP A 111 12.58 -1.15 -8.88
CA ASP A 111 12.68 -0.32 -7.67
C ASP A 111 12.35 -1.13 -6.42
N THR A 112 13.08 -0.89 -5.33
CA THR A 112 12.83 -1.52 -4.04
C THR A 112 12.28 -0.52 -3.05
N LEU A 113 11.03 -0.74 -2.63
CA LEU A 113 10.32 0.14 -1.72
C LEU A 113 10.55 -0.27 -0.26
N ARG A 114 10.55 0.76 0.60
CA ARG A 114 10.55 0.69 2.07
C ARG A 114 9.34 1.47 2.57
N PHE A 115 8.83 1.08 3.74
CA PHE A 115 7.54 1.54 4.21
C PHE A 115 7.64 2.04 5.65
N GLU A 116 6.96 3.14 5.94
CA GLU A 116 6.81 3.71 7.27
C GLU A 116 5.36 4.17 7.44
N THR A 117 4.78 3.95 8.62
CA THR A 117 3.44 4.45 9.01
C THR A 117 3.59 5.32 10.24
N GLU A 118 2.91 6.48 10.26
CA GLU A 118 2.82 7.36 11.43
C GLU A 118 1.37 7.51 11.88
N VAL A 119 1.13 7.43 13.18
CA VAL A 119 -0.18 7.72 13.79
C VAL A 119 -0.30 9.22 14.00
N VAL A 120 -1.27 9.86 13.36
CA VAL A 120 -1.39 11.33 13.31
C VAL A 120 -2.48 11.93 14.20
N ALA A 121 -3.50 11.16 14.58
CA ALA A 121 -4.65 11.60 15.38
C ALA A 121 -5.35 10.42 16.07
#